data_AF-A0A699Y9J3-F1
#
_entry.id   AF-A0A699Y9J3-F1
#
_cell.length_a   1.000
_cell.length_b   1.000
_cell.length_c   1.000
_cell.angle_alpha   90.00
_cell.angle_beta   90.00
_cell.angle_gamma   90.00
#
_symmetry.space_group_name_H-M   'P 1'
#
loop_
_entity.id
_entity.type
_entity.pdbx_description
1 polymer ?
#
loop_
_entity_poly.entity_id
_entity_poly.type
_entity_poly.pdbx_seq_one_letter_code
_entity_poly.pdbx_strand_id
1 'polypeptide(L)'
;MAPYTPIEPFEVLSLRYGKKPEDIIKLDANENPYGPPPEVREALGSMSFPHIYPDPETRQLRKALAEMNDIPAEHLLVGCGADELIDLLMRCVLDPGDKIVDCPPTFTM
;
A
#
# COMPACT_ATOMS: atom_id res chain seq x y z
N MET A 1 -19.80 15.43 -0.30
CA MET A 1 -19.12 14.35 0.45
C MET A 1 -18.62 14.93 1.75
N ALA A 2 -18.61 14.12 2.82
CA ALA A 2 -17.88 14.46 4.04
C ALA A 2 -16.37 14.56 3.73
N PRO A 3 -15.60 15.38 4.46
CA PRO A 3 -14.16 15.44 4.28
C PRO A 3 -13.50 14.10 4.63
N TYR A 4 -12.36 13.81 4.00
CA TYR A 4 -11.53 12.66 4.34
C TYR A 4 -11.08 12.74 5.80
N THR A 5 -11.17 11.61 6.51
CA THR A 5 -10.69 11.48 7.89
C THR A 5 -9.47 10.56 7.90
N PRO A 6 -8.25 11.10 8.04
CA PRO A 6 -7.04 10.30 8.07
C PRO A 6 -6.91 9.49 9.37
N ILE A 7 -6.13 8.41 9.30
CA ILE A 7 -5.66 7.69 10.48
C ILE A 7 -4.73 8.60 11.30
N GLU A 8 -4.84 8.52 12.62
CA GLU A 8 -3.97 9.29 13.51
C GLU A 8 -2.60 8.63 13.68
N PRO A 9 -1.50 9.36 13.38
CA PRO A 9 -0.14 8.87 13.62
C PRO A 9 0.18 8.69 15.10
N PHE A 10 1.19 7.88 15.39
CA PHE A 10 1.68 7.64 16.76
C PHE A 10 2.03 8.94 17.48
N GLU A 11 2.62 9.91 16.80
CA GLU A 11 3.04 11.19 17.37
C GLU A 11 1.83 12.01 17.84
N VAL A 12 0.75 12.00 17.05
CA VAL A 12 -0.49 12.71 17.37
C VAL A 12 -1.19 12.04 18.56
N LEU A 13 -1.27 10.71 18.55
CA LEU A 13 -1.84 9.93 19.65
C LEU A 13 -1.01 10.10 20.93
N SER A 14 0.32 10.08 20.83
CA SER A 14 1.25 10.28 21.93
C SER A 14 1.01 11.62 22.63
N LEU A 15 0.95 12.71 21.87
CA LEU A 15 0.67 14.04 22.39
C LEU A 15 -0.72 14.13 23.02
N ARG A 16 -1.74 13.53 22.39
CA ARG A 16 -3.13 13.56 22.88
C ARG A 16 -3.30 12.83 24.20
N TYR A 17 -2.69 11.66 24.35
CA TYR A 17 -2.90 10.78 25.49
C TYR A 17 -1.80 10.89 26.56
N GLY A 18 -0.76 11.69 26.33
CA GLY A 18 0.38 11.82 27.25
C GLY A 18 1.11 10.49 27.46
N LYS A 19 1.15 9.65 26.42
CA LYS A 19 1.80 8.33 26.41
C LYS A 19 2.99 8.37 25.48
N LYS A 20 4.04 7.61 25.78
CA LYS A 20 5.12 7.43 24.81
C LYS A 20 4.59 6.59 23.64
N PRO A 21 5.08 6.79 22.40
CA PRO A 21 4.68 5.96 21.26
C PRO A 21 4.80 4.45 21.55
N GLU A 22 5.84 4.04 22.27
CA GLU A 22 6.08 2.64 22.66
C GLU A 22 5.01 2.06 23.61
N ASP A 23 4.27 2.91 24.31
CA ASP A 23 3.19 2.51 25.23
C ASP A 23 1.82 2.44 24.51
N ILE A 24 1.76 2.76 23.20
CA ILE A 24 0.54 2.77 22.40
C ILE A 24 0.44 1.47 21.59
N ILE A 25 -0.68 0.76 21.75
CA ILE A 25 -0.99 -0.45 20.98
C ILE A 25 -1.97 -0.06 19.86
N LYS A 26 -1.51 -0.04 18.60
CA LYS A 26 -2.36 0.15 17.40
C LYS A 26 -2.89 -1.19 16.89
N LEU A 27 -4.20 -1.28 16.70
CA LEU A 27 -4.92 -2.44 16.14
C LEU A 27 -6.05 -2.00 15.20
N ASP A 28 -5.82 -0.92 14.46
CA ASP A 28 -6.85 -0.18 13.70
C ASP A 28 -6.64 -0.16 12.17
N ALA A 29 -5.50 -0.67 11.67
CA ALA A 29 -5.12 -0.54 10.25
C ALA A 29 -4.67 -1.86 9.57
N ASN A 30 -4.88 -3.02 10.20
CA ASN A 30 -4.47 -4.35 9.67
C ASN A 30 -2.96 -4.48 9.37
N GLU A 31 -2.13 -3.65 10.00
CA GLU A 31 -0.67 -3.70 9.85
C GLU A 31 -0.09 -4.97 10.48
N ASN A 32 1.03 -5.47 9.95
CA ASN A 32 1.72 -6.61 10.53
C ASN A 32 2.39 -6.20 11.86
N PRO A 33 1.96 -6.73 13.03
CA PRO A 33 2.49 -6.31 14.32
C PRO A 33 3.95 -6.73 14.55
N TYR A 34 4.48 -7.66 13.73
CA TYR A 34 5.87 -8.13 13.82
C TYR A 34 6.84 -7.27 13.01
N GLY A 35 6.34 -6.31 12.23
CA GLY A 35 7.15 -5.54 11.29
C GLY A 35 7.61 -6.34 10.08
N PRO A 36 8.46 -5.74 9.22
CA PRO A 36 8.96 -6.42 8.03
C PRO A 36 10.05 -7.45 8.38
N PRO A 37 10.30 -8.44 7.49
CA PRO A 37 11.44 -9.35 7.64
C PRO A 37 12.78 -8.62 7.79
N PRO A 38 13.76 -9.15 8.56
CA PRO A 38 15.05 -8.51 8.79
C PRO A 38 15.80 -8.10 7.51
N GLU A 39 15.74 -8.93 6.47
CA GLU A 39 16.36 -8.70 5.17
C GLU A 39 15.81 -7.45 4.46
N VAL A 40 14.53 -7.11 4.68
CA VAL A 40 13.93 -5.89 4.10
C VAL A 40 14.53 -4.66 4.77
N ARG A 41 14.73 -4.69 6.09
CA ARG A 41 15.36 -3.59 6.82
C ARG A 41 16.79 -3.36 6.36
N GLU A 42 17.55 -4.43 6.14
CA GLU A 42 18.91 -4.36 5.61
C GLU A 42 18.95 -3.80 4.18
N ALA A 43 18.06 -4.27 3.30
CA ALA A 43 17.96 -3.79 1.92
C ALA A 43 17.62 -2.28 1.86
N LEU A 44 16.69 -1.82 2.70
CA LEU A 44 16.35 -0.40 2.80
C LEU A 44 17.53 0.42 3.34
N GLY A 45 18.24 -0.07 4.35
CA GLY A 45 19.40 0.61 4.94
C GLY A 45 20.64 0.67 4.04
N SER A 46 20.74 -0.23 3.07
CA SER A 46 21.88 -0.34 2.13
C SER A 46 21.59 0.23 0.73
N MET A 47 20.42 0.87 0.54
CA MET A 47 20.02 1.44 -0.75
C MET A 47 21.01 2.50 -1.24
N SER A 48 21.62 2.27 -2.41
CA SER A 48 22.74 3.11 -2.89
C SER A 48 22.31 4.46 -3.50
N PHE A 49 21.17 4.51 -4.18
CA PHE A 49 20.74 5.70 -4.94
C PHE A 49 19.27 6.09 -4.70
N PRO A 50 18.85 6.33 -3.45
CA PRO A 50 17.45 6.65 -3.13
C PRO A 50 16.96 7.98 -3.72
N HIS A 51 17.86 8.83 -4.20
CA HIS A 51 17.57 10.13 -4.81
C HIS A 51 17.40 10.07 -6.33
N ILE A 52 17.63 8.90 -6.94
CA ILE A 52 17.50 8.69 -8.38
C ILE A 52 16.18 7.96 -8.65
N TYR A 53 15.48 8.34 -9.72
CA TYR A 53 14.25 7.66 -10.13
C TYR A 53 14.50 6.15 -10.32
N PRO A 54 13.58 5.29 -9.84
CA PRO A 54 13.70 3.85 -10.01
C PRO A 54 13.45 3.44 -11.47
N ASP A 55 13.66 2.16 -11.76
CA ASP A 55 13.29 1.56 -13.05
C ASP A 55 11.79 1.76 -13.33
N PRO A 56 11.40 2.53 -14.37
CA PRO A 56 10.00 2.86 -14.62
C PRO A 56 9.16 1.63 -15.00
N GLU A 57 9.78 0.56 -15.47
CA GLU A 57 9.09 -0.69 -15.80
C GLU A 57 9.03 -1.68 -14.62
N THR A 58 9.68 -1.36 -13.50
CA THR A 58 9.69 -2.18 -12.28
C THR A 58 10.10 -3.65 -12.57
N ARG A 59 11.07 -3.84 -13.48
CA ARG A 59 11.36 -5.14 -14.10
C ARG A 59 11.79 -6.20 -13.09
N GLN A 60 12.61 -5.82 -12.11
CA GLN A 60 13.11 -6.76 -11.09
C GLN A 60 11.98 -7.33 -10.22
N LEU A 61 11.08 -6.48 -9.74
CA LEU A 61 9.94 -6.91 -8.93
C LEU A 61 8.94 -7.72 -9.76
N ARG A 62 8.63 -7.30 -11.01
CA ARG A 62 7.78 -8.07 -11.92
C ARG A 62 8.33 -9.46 -12.19
N LYS A 63 9.65 -9.57 -12.40
CA LYS A 63 10.32 -10.86 -12.60
C LYS A 63 10.19 -11.75 -11.34
N ALA A 64 10.48 -11.22 -10.16
CA ALA A 64 10.38 -11.99 -8.92
C ALA A 64 8.94 -12.47 -8.64
N LEU A 65 7.94 -11.61 -8.87
CA LEU A 65 6.53 -11.96 -8.74
C LEU A 65 6.08 -13.00 -9.78
N ALA A 66 6.56 -12.89 -11.03
CA ALA A 66 6.27 -13.84 -12.10
C ALA A 66 6.77 -15.25 -11.74
N GLU A 67 8.02 -15.35 -11.27
CA GLU A 67 8.63 -16.62 -10.83
C GLU A 67 7.91 -17.20 -9.60
N MET A 68 7.55 -16.36 -8.63
CA MET A 68 6.87 -16.79 -7.41
C MET A 68 5.45 -17.34 -7.67
N ASN A 69 4.73 -16.78 -8.65
CA ASN A 69 3.33 -17.11 -8.92
C ASN A 69 3.15 -18.00 -10.16
N ASP A 70 4.22 -18.38 -10.86
CA ASP A 70 4.18 -19.15 -12.11
C ASP A 70 3.29 -18.50 -13.19
N ILE A 71 3.44 -17.19 -13.40
CA ILE A 71 2.71 -16.44 -14.43
C ILE A 71 3.64 -15.54 -15.25
N PRO A 72 3.29 -15.22 -16.52
CA PRO A 72 4.09 -14.32 -17.34
C PRO A 72 4.17 -12.90 -16.76
N ALA A 73 5.33 -12.26 -16.85
CA ALA A 73 5.55 -10.92 -16.30
C ALA A 73 4.68 -9.85 -16.98
N GLU A 74 4.30 -10.06 -18.24
CA GLU A 74 3.34 -9.25 -19.01
C GLU A 74 1.93 -9.23 -18.40
N HIS A 75 1.58 -10.17 -17.53
CA HIS A 75 0.31 -10.17 -16.79
C HIS A 75 0.39 -9.39 -15.47
N LEU A 76 1.56 -8.85 -15.12
CA LEU A 76 1.79 -8.14 -13.86
C LEU A 76 1.88 -6.62 -14.07
N LEU A 77 1.04 -5.90 -13.35
CA LEU A 77 1.12 -4.45 -13.16
C LEU A 77 1.49 -4.17 -11.69
N VAL A 78 2.49 -3.31 -11.48
CA VAL A 78 2.88 -2.84 -10.15
C VAL A 78 2.36 -1.42 -9.96
N GLY A 79 1.65 -1.18 -8.85
CA GLY A 79 1.18 0.13 -8.43
C GLY A 79 1.70 0.53 -7.05
N CYS A 80 1.43 1.76 -6.66
CA CYS A 80 1.74 2.38 -5.37
C CYS A 80 0.70 1.99 -4.31
N GLY A 81 0.45 0.69 -4.15
CA GLY A 81 -0.62 0.14 -3.32
C GLY A 81 -1.85 -0.28 -4.13
N ALA A 82 -2.67 -1.16 -3.55
CA ALA A 82 -3.83 -1.72 -4.24
C ALA A 82 -4.92 -0.67 -4.53
N ASP A 83 -5.04 0.37 -3.70
CA ASP A 83 -6.01 1.46 -3.90
C ASP A 83 -5.78 2.19 -5.23
N GLU A 84 -4.52 2.45 -5.60
CA GLU A 84 -4.19 3.02 -6.91
C GLU A 84 -4.60 2.08 -8.05
N LEU A 85 -4.39 0.77 -7.90
CA LEU A 85 -4.77 -0.21 -8.91
C LEU A 85 -6.30 -0.29 -9.07
N ILE A 86 -7.06 -0.16 -7.99
CA ILE A 86 -8.53 -0.10 -8.03
C ILE A 86 -8.98 1.21 -8.71
N ASP A 87 -8.38 2.36 -8.39
CA ASP A 87 -8.67 3.64 -9.04
C ASP A 87 -8.35 3.59 -10.54
N LEU A 88 -7.19 3.06 -10.92
CA LEU A 88 -6.81 2.87 -12.32
C LEU A 88 -7.80 1.97 -13.07
N LEU A 89 -8.21 0.85 -12.46
CA LEU A 89 -9.20 -0.04 -13.05
C LEU A 89 -10.51 0.72 -13.31
N MET A 90 -11.02 1.44 -12.31
CA MET A 90 -12.23 2.24 -12.42
C MET A 90 -12.13 3.28 -13.56
N ARG A 91 -11.01 4.00 -13.64
CA ARG A 91 -10.76 5.00 -14.71
C ARG A 91 -10.68 4.39 -16.11
N CYS A 92 -10.20 3.16 -16.23
CA CYS A 92 -10.05 2.49 -17.51
C CYS A 92 -11.36 1.87 -18.02
N VAL A 93 -12.32 1.56 -17.14
CA VAL A 93 -13.50 0.75 -17.50
C VAL A 93 -14.86 1.42 -17.27
N LEU A 94 -14.91 2.56 -16.55
CA LEU A 94 -16.17 3.21 -16.20
C LEU A 94 -16.32 4.57 -16.87
N ASP A 95 -17.51 4.81 -17.41
CA ASP A 95 -17.98 6.09 -17.90
C ASP A 95 -19.07 6.69 -16.99
N PRO A 96 -19.32 8.02 -17.07
CA PRO A 96 -20.42 8.65 -16.35
C PRO A 96 -21.77 8.00 -16.69
N GLY A 97 -22.43 7.43 -15.67
CA GLY A 97 -23.72 6.74 -15.81
C GLY A 97 -23.62 5.21 -15.68
N ASP A 98 -22.41 4.65 -15.71
CA ASP A 98 -22.18 3.25 -15.43
C ASP A 98 -22.52 2.88 -13.98
N LYS A 99 -22.74 1.59 -13.75
CA LYS A 99 -23.10 1.03 -12.45
C LYS A 99 -22.10 -0.05 -12.07
N ILE A 100 -21.64 0.00 -10.83
CA ILE A 100 -20.80 -1.03 -10.21
C ILE A 100 -21.70 -1.91 -9.33
N VAL A 101 -21.40 -3.20 -9.26
CA VAL A 101 -21.99 -4.13 -8.30
C VAL A 101 -20.95 -4.43 -7.22
N ASP A 102 -21.30 -4.21 -5.95
CA ASP A 102 -20.47 -4.55 -4.80
C ASP A 102 -21.26 -5.39 -3.77
N CYS A 103 -20.65 -5.68 -2.60
CA CYS A 103 -21.26 -6.49 -1.54
C CYS A 103 -21.08 -5.82 -0.16
N PRO A 104 -21.94 -4.86 0.21
CA PRO A 104 -21.79 -4.14 1.47
C PRO A 104 -22.08 -5.03 2.70
N PRO A 105 -21.28 -4.95 3.79
CA PRO A 105 -20.11 -4.10 3.94
C PRO A 105 -18.86 -4.67 3.25
N THR A 106 -18.17 -3.83 2.49
CA THR A 106 -16.90 -4.16 1.81
C THR A 106 -15.91 -2.99 1.94
N PHE A 107 -14.71 -3.15 1.38
CA PHE A 107 -13.69 -2.11 1.32
C PHE A 107 -14.24 -0.83 0.68
N THR A 108 -14.00 0.30 1.34
CA THR A 108 -14.41 1.61 0.86
C THR A 108 -13.24 2.30 0.16
N MET A 109 -13.47 2.79 -1.06
CA MET A 109 -12.60 3.74 -1.75
C MET A 109 -13.06 5.17 -1.47
#